data_AF-A0AAU6HXB0-F1
#
_entry.id   AF-A0AAU6HXB0-F1
#
_cell.length_a   1.000
_cell.length_b   1.000
_cell.length_c   1.000
_cell.angle_alpha   90.00
_cell.angle_beta   90.00
_cell.angle_gamma   90.00
#
_symmetry.space_group_name_H-M   'P 1'
#
loop_
_entity.id
_entity.type
_entity.pdbx_description
1 polymer ?
#
loop_
_entity_poly.entity_id
_entity_poly.type
_entity_poly.pdbx_seq_one_letter_code
_entity_poly.pdbx_strand_id
1 'polypeptide(L)'
;MHSINVTPLADSSWLRSKATDPYGRAGTVRLAYQVSTIQVAILTDLTPAPDTCPVWIQPLDLLARDGGTADFQDFRARFKEESDLKLLMLSDRACASERERQRELQDRLTPYSFAEHRLHRFLNAQLRVGDRVVDTYRGRRGTLLDPSPPPLPHISSPMIVRFDEPYVPGDPQWLKGTSTISAIGLYPTLGLL
;
A
#
# COMPACT_ATOMS: atom_id res chain seq x y z
N MET A 1 14.65 -11.10 16.15
CA MET A 1 13.78 -10.63 15.05
C MET A 1 13.79 -11.69 13.95
N HIS A 2 12.67 -12.33 13.64
CA HIS A 2 12.62 -13.20 12.46
C HIS A 2 12.73 -12.32 11.21
N SER A 3 13.75 -12.56 10.38
CA SER A 3 13.88 -11.92 9.08
C SER A 3 12.72 -12.40 8.21
N ILE A 4 11.78 -11.50 7.92
CA ILE A 4 10.71 -11.78 6.96
C ILE A 4 11.32 -11.69 5.58
N ASN A 5 11.26 -12.80 4.85
CA ASN A 5 11.76 -12.88 3.48
C ASN A 5 10.73 -12.30 2.52
N VAL A 6 11.20 -11.38 1.67
CA VAL A 6 10.45 -10.85 0.53
C VAL A 6 11.20 -11.30 -0.73
N THR A 7 10.51 -12.04 -1.59
CA THR A 7 11.14 -12.64 -2.79
C THR A 7 10.33 -12.31 -4.03
N PRO A 8 10.93 -11.75 -5.10
CA PRO A 8 10.24 -11.52 -6.36
C PRO A 8 9.72 -12.83 -6.97
N LEU A 9 8.51 -12.80 -7.53
CA LEU A 9 7.89 -13.91 -8.27
C LEU A 9 7.90 -13.59 -9.77
N ALA A 10 9.07 -13.70 -10.39
CA ALA A 10 9.31 -13.29 -11.78
C ALA A 10 8.45 -14.05 -12.81
N ASP A 11 8.07 -15.29 -12.50
CA ASP A 11 7.26 -16.16 -13.38
C ASP A 11 5.81 -16.30 -12.88
N SER A 12 5.33 -15.36 -12.05
CA SER A 12 3.96 -15.41 -11.54
C SER A 12 2.95 -15.35 -12.69
N SER A 13 2.00 -16.29 -12.68
CA SER A 13 0.91 -16.35 -13.66
C SER A 13 -0.03 -15.13 -13.60
N TRP A 14 0.08 -14.30 -12.56
CA TRP A 14 -0.66 -13.05 -12.41
C TRP A 14 -0.07 -11.88 -13.19
N LEU A 15 1.21 -11.92 -13.57
CA LEU A 15 1.85 -10.80 -14.26
C LEU A 15 1.09 -10.43 -15.54
N ARG A 16 0.88 -9.12 -15.72
CA ARG A 16 0.12 -8.50 -16.83
C ARG A 16 -1.38 -8.83 -16.86
N SER A 17 -1.90 -9.54 -15.87
CA SER A 17 -3.34 -9.83 -15.78
C SER A 17 -4.11 -8.62 -15.30
N LYS A 18 -5.37 -8.51 -15.72
CA LYS A 18 -6.30 -7.52 -15.17
C LYS A 18 -6.87 -8.06 -13.86
N ALA A 19 -6.91 -7.20 -12.86
CA ALA A 19 -7.40 -7.56 -11.54
C ALA A 19 -8.22 -6.44 -10.94
N THR A 20 -9.22 -6.81 -10.13
CA THR A 20 -10.02 -5.87 -9.34
C THR A 20 -9.81 -6.18 -7.86
N ASP A 21 -9.52 -5.15 -7.06
CA ASP A 21 -9.32 -5.29 -5.61
C ASP A 21 -10.65 -5.32 -4.82
N PRO A 22 -10.62 -5.60 -3.50
CA PRO A 22 -11.84 -5.65 -2.68
C PRO A 22 -12.59 -4.32 -2.59
N TYR A 23 -11.96 -3.20 -2.97
CA TYR A 23 -12.54 -1.86 -2.97
C TYR A 23 -13.12 -1.49 -4.34
N GLY A 24 -13.01 -2.37 -5.34
CA GLY A 24 -13.53 -2.16 -6.69
C GLY A 24 -12.56 -1.44 -7.62
N ARG A 25 -11.31 -1.23 -7.22
CA ARG A 25 -10.30 -0.60 -8.07
C ARG A 25 -9.73 -1.62 -9.03
N ALA A 26 -9.76 -1.30 -10.32
CA ALA A 26 -9.27 -2.16 -11.39
C ALA A 26 -7.86 -1.76 -11.82
N GLY A 27 -6.97 -2.74 -11.97
CA GLY A 27 -5.56 -2.54 -12.31
C GLY A 27 -4.98 -3.65 -13.16
N THR A 28 -3.75 -3.42 -13.64
CA THR A 28 -2.89 -4.48 -14.19
C THR A 28 -1.84 -4.84 -13.15
N VAL A 29 -1.68 -6.14 -12.88
CA VAL A 29 -0.58 -6.63 -12.04
C VAL A 29 0.74 -6.45 -12.79
N ARG A 30 1.65 -5.68 -12.20
CA ARG A 30 2.96 -5.40 -12.80
C ARG A 30 4.08 -6.21 -12.20
N LEU A 31 4.04 -6.40 -10.90
CA LEU A 31 5.03 -7.16 -10.13
C LEU A 31 4.30 -8.04 -9.12
N ALA A 32 4.92 -9.14 -8.74
CA ALA A 32 4.43 -10.03 -7.70
C ALA A 32 5.59 -10.45 -6.80
N TYR A 33 5.30 -10.59 -5.50
CA TYR A 33 6.25 -10.95 -4.47
C TYR A 33 5.66 -11.99 -3.54
N GLN A 34 6.49 -12.90 -3.06
CA GLN A 34 6.20 -13.74 -1.90
C GLN A 34 6.64 -12.97 -0.65
N VAL A 35 5.73 -12.74 0.29
CA VAL A 35 5.98 -12.10 1.59
C VAL A 35 5.58 -13.08 2.68
N SER A 36 6.56 -13.72 3.30
CA SER A 36 6.31 -14.88 4.17
C SER A 36 5.47 -15.94 3.41
N THR A 37 4.23 -16.19 3.83
CA THR A 37 3.31 -17.15 3.20
C THR A 37 2.30 -16.50 2.25
N ILE A 38 2.23 -15.17 2.18
CA ILE A 38 1.25 -14.44 1.37
C ILE A 38 1.90 -13.93 0.09
N GLN A 39 1.26 -14.18 -1.06
CA GLN A 39 1.64 -13.56 -2.32
C GLN A 39 0.99 -12.19 -2.45
N VAL A 40 1.78 -11.21 -2.89
CA VAL A 40 1.38 -9.81 -2.94
C VAL A 40 1.75 -9.23 -4.31
N ALA A 41 0.79 -8.55 -4.95
CA ALA A 41 0.98 -7.86 -6.21
C ALA A 41 1.22 -6.35 -6.01
N ILE A 42 1.94 -5.77 -6.97
CA ILE A 42 1.95 -4.34 -7.24
C ILE A 42 1.15 -4.10 -8.52
N LEU A 43 0.15 -3.23 -8.43
CA LEU A 43 -0.77 -2.92 -9.51
C LEU A 43 -0.60 -1.49 -9.99
N THR A 44 -0.85 -1.26 -11.28
CA THR A 44 -1.03 0.06 -11.88
C THR A 44 -2.44 0.17 -12.43
N ASP A 45 -3.02 1.36 -12.38
CA ASP A 45 -4.39 1.60 -12.84
C ASP A 45 -4.58 1.26 -14.32
N LEU A 46 -5.77 0.81 -14.71
CA LEU A 46 -6.14 0.56 -16.11
C LEU A 46 -6.49 1.84 -16.87
N THR A 47 -7.00 2.85 -16.16
CA THR A 47 -7.38 4.14 -16.72
C THR A 47 -6.67 5.25 -15.95
N PRO A 48 -5.32 5.36 -16.08
CA PRO A 48 -4.62 6.46 -15.47
C PRO A 48 -5.14 7.77 -16.10
N ALA A 49 -5.54 8.74 -15.27
CA ALA A 49 -5.61 10.11 -15.76
C ALA A 49 -4.21 10.49 -16.28
N PRO A 50 -4.08 11.43 -17.25
CA PRO A 50 -2.82 11.71 -17.94
C PRO A 50 -1.61 11.86 -17.00
N ASP A 51 -1.84 12.44 -15.81
CA ASP A 51 -0.80 12.76 -14.84
C ASP A 51 -0.78 11.81 -13.62
N THR A 52 -1.78 10.94 -13.46
CA THR A 52 -1.87 10.01 -12.33
C THR A 52 -1.81 8.56 -12.82
N CYS A 53 -0.74 7.85 -12.48
CA CYS A 53 -0.73 6.39 -12.59
C CYS A 53 -0.61 5.86 -11.17
N PRO A 54 -1.74 5.73 -10.46
CA PRO A 54 -1.67 5.40 -9.05
C PRO A 54 -1.25 3.93 -8.95
N VAL A 55 -0.13 3.71 -8.27
CA VAL A 55 0.43 2.39 -7.94
C VAL A 55 -0.11 1.97 -6.58
N TRP A 56 -0.45 0.70 -6.40
CA TRP A 56 -0.84 0.16 -5.09
C TRP A 56 -0.43 -1.29 -4.92
N ILE A 57 -0.41 -1.73 -3.68
CA ILE A 57 -0.09 -3.10 -3.28
C ILE A 57 -1.38 -3.81 -2.87
N GLN A 58 -1.54 -5.07 -3.27
CA GLN A 58 -2.66 -5.89 -2.84
C GLN A 58 -2.25 -7.37 -2.78
N PRO A 59 -2.56 -8.11 -1.70
CA PRO A 59 -2.44 -9.57 -1.68
C PRO A 59 -3.24 -10.24 -2.81
N LEU A 60 -2.66 -11.26 -3.45
CA LEU A 60 -3.26 -11.92 -4.63
C LEU A 60 -4.58 -12.60 -4.31
N ASP A 61 -4.72 -13.24 -3.15
CA ASP A 61 -5.96 -13.89 -2.71
C ASP A 61 -7.14 -12.92 -2.60
N LEU A 62 -6.86 -11.61 -2.52
CA LEU A 62 -7.86 -10.55 -2.42
C LEU A 62 -8.25 -9.97 -3.78
N LEU A 63 -7.58 -10.39 -4.85
CA LEU A 63 -7.82 -9.88 -6.20
C LEU A 63 -8.78 -10.80 -6.97
N ALA A 64 -9.75 -10.19 -7.64
CA ALA A 64 -10.56 -10.84 -8.66
C ALA A 64 -9.87 -10.72 -10.03
N ARG A 65 -9.50 -11.84 -10.65
CA ARG A 65 -8.81 -11.87 -11.94
C ARG A 65 -9.79 -11.95 -13.11
N ASP A 66 -9.60 -11.11 -14.12
CA ASP A 66 -10.31 -11.16 -15.41
C ASP A 66 -11.85 -11.30 -15.30
N GLY A 67 -12.45 -10.66 -14.29
CA GLY A 67 -13.90 -10.70 -14.03
C GLY A 67 -14.39 -11.91 -13.22
N GLY A 68 -13.48 -12.77 -12.74
CA GLY A 68 -13.76 -13.83 -11.77
C GLY A 68 -13.97 -13.31 -10.36
N THR A 69 -13.93 -14.20 -9.37
CA THR A 69 -14.01 -13.86 -7.94
C THR A 69 -12.65 -14.02 -7.27
N ALA A 70 -12.40 -13.21 -6.25
CA ALA A 70 -11.22 -13.38 -5.39
C ALA A 70 -11.33 -14.68 -4.58
N ASP A 71 -10.19 -15.24 -4.14
CA ASP A 71 -10.18 -16.41 -3.27
C ASP A 71 -10.73 -16.07 -1.88
N PHE A 72 -10.50 -14.85 -1.40
CA PHE A 72 -11.07 -14.32 -0.17
C PHE A 72 -12.12 -13.22 -0.42
N GLN A 73 -13.30 -13.66 -0.84
CA GLN A 73 -14.40 -12.79 -1.31
C GLN A 73 -14.94 -11.81 -0.26
N ASP A 74 -15.06 -12.25 1.00
CA ASP A 74 -15.67 -11.43 2.07
C ASP A 74 -14.67 -10.49 2.76
N PHE A 75 -13.45 -10.34 2.23
CA PHE A 75 -12.39 -9.60 2.92
C PHE A 75 -12.85 -8.20 3.35
N ARG A 76 -13.47 -7.43 2.45
CA ARG A 76 -13.95 -6.07 2.76
C ARG A 76 -15.02 -6.05 3.83
N ALA A 77 -15.98 -6.98 3.79
CA ALA A 77 -17.04 -7.07 4.79
C ALA A 77 -16.46 -7.39 6.17
N ARG A 78 -15.55 -8.37 6.24
CA ARG A 78 -14.87 -8.79 7.48
C ARG A 78 -13.94 -7.72 8.03
N PHE A 79 -13.23 -7.00 7.16
CA PHE A 79 -12.38 -5.88 7.55
C PHE A 79 -13.20 -4.73 8.14
N LYS A 80 -14.38 -4.45 7.55
CA LYS A 80 -15.32 -3.48 8.12
C LYS A 80 -15.85 -3.94 9.47
N GLU A 81 -16.28 -5.20 9.59
CA GLU A 81 -16.75 -5.79 10.86
C GLU A 81 -15.69 -5.66 11.96
N GLU A 82 -14.43 -5.99 11.65
CA GLU A 82 -13.31 -5.86 12.57
C GLU A 82 -13.09 -4.41 13.03
N SER A 83 -13.18 -3.45 12.11
CA SER A 83 -13.06 -2.02 12.41
C SER A 83 -14.21 -1.52 13.29
N ASP A 84 -15.45 -1.93 13.00
CA ASP A 84 -16.62 -1.57 13.80
C ASP A 84 -16.50 -2.12 15.23
N LEU A 85 -16.04 -3.37 15.38
CA LEU A 85 -15.81 -3.99 16.69
C LEU A 85 -14.69 -3.28 17.47
N LYS A 86 -13.60 -2.90 16.81
CA LYS A 86 -12.54 -2.07 17.43
C LYS A 86 -13.09 -0.75 17.97
N LEU A 87 -13.97 -0.08 17.23
CA LEU A 87 -14.61 1.16 17.70
C LEU A 87 -15.47 0.94 18.94
N LEU A 88 -16.19 -0.19 19.01
CA LEU A 88 -16.95 -0.57 20.21
C LEU A 88 -16.02 -0.84 21.41
N MET A 89 -14.88 -1.49 21.19
CA MET A 89 -13.88 -1.73 22.23
C MET A 89 -13.27 -0.42 22.75
N LEU A 90 -12.90 0.51 21.85
CA LEU A 90 -12.38 1.83 22.23
C LEU A 90 -13.40 2.69 22.98
N SER A 91 -14.69 2.44 22.75
CA SER A 91 -15.79 3.10 23.47
C SER A 91 -16.21 2.37 24.75
N ASP A 92 -15.52 1.30 25.15
CA ASP A 92 -15.88 0.38 26.24
C ASP A 92 -17.33 -0.15 26.19
N ARG A 93 -17.86 -0.32 24.97
CA ARG A 93 -19.22 -0.85 24.70
C ARG A 93 -19.23 -2.31 24.28
N ALA A 94 -18.06 -2.88 23.98
CA ALA A 94 -17.95 -4.24 23.49
C ALA A 94 -18.13 -5.29 24.60
N CYS A 95 -19.04 -6.24 24.39
CA CYS A 95 -19.21 -7.41 25.25
C CYS A 95 -18.13 -8.48 24.98
N ALA A 96 -18.12 -9.56 25.78
CA ALA A 96 -17.11 -10.61 25.68
C ALA A 96 -17.11 -11.34 24.32
N SER A 97 -18.28 -11.61 23.75
CA SER A 97 -18.39 -12.26 22.43
C SER A 97 -17.92 -11.35 21.30
N GLU A 98 -18.15 -10.04 21.39
CA GLU A 98 -17.65 -9.07 20.41
C GLU A 98 -16.13 -8.96 20.44
N ARG A 99 -15.53 -9.00 21.65
CA ARG A 99 -14.06 -9.05 21.81
C ARG A 99 -13.47 -10.34 21.25
N GLU A 100 -14.12 -11.48 21.46
CA GLU A 100 -13.67 -12.75 20.87
C GLU A 100 -13.77 -12.74 19.35
N ARG A 101 -14.90 -12.26 18.82
CA ARG A 101 -15.10 -12.12 17.38
C ARG A 101 -14.07 -11.18 16.75
N GLN A 102 -13.74 -10.08 17.42
CA GLN A 102 -12.70 -9.16 16.95
C GLN A 102 -11.33 -9.85 16.91
N ARG A 103 -10.97 -10.66 17.91
CA ARG A 103 -9.73 -11.45 17.90
C ARG A 103 -9.68 -12.44 16.74
N GLU A 104 -10.75 -13.20 16.52
CA GLU A 104 -10.84 -14.14 15.39
C GLU A 104 -10.64 -13.43 14.04
N LEU A 105 -11.32 -12.29 13.84
CA LEU A 105 -11.20 -11.50 12.62
C LEU A 105 -9.79 -10.92 12.50
N GLN A 106 -9.23 -10.42 13.59
CA GLN A 106 -7.88 -9.89 13.61
C GLN A 106 -6.88 -10.99 13.21
N ASP A 107 -6.90 -12.17 13.83
CA ASP A 107 -5.98 -13.26 13.49
C ASP A 107 -6.07 -13.67 12.02
N ARG A 108 -7.28 -13.64 11.45
CA ARG A 108 -7.51 -13.97 10.05
C ARG A 108 -7.07 -12.88 9.07
N LEU A 109 -7.27 -11.60 9.40
CA LEU A 109 -6.99 -10.46 8.50
C LEU A 109 -5.56 -9.94 8.62
N THR A 110 -4.97 -10.06 9.81
CA THR A 110 -3.64 -9.58 10.15
C THR A 110 -2.56 -10.02 9.16
N PRO A 111 -2.48 -11.29 8.70
CA PRO A 111 -1.49 -11.71 7.71
C PRO A 111 -1.50 -10.89 6.43
N TYR A 112 -2.68 -10.49 5.93
CA TYR A 112 -2.84 -9.72 4.69
C TYR A 112 -2.32 -8.29 4.84
N SER A 113 -2.75 -7.59 5.90
CA SER A 113 -2.28 -6.22 6.19
C SER A 113 -0.78 -6.20 6.52
N PHE A 114 -0.27 -7.22 7.21
CA PHE A 114 1.17 -7.32 7.46
C PHE A 114 1.95 -7.56 6.17
N ALA A 115 1.47 -8.42 5.27
CA ALA A 115 2.16 -8.70 4.01
C ALA A 115 2.28 -7.44 3.14
N GLU A 116 1.20 -6.65 3.04
CA GLU A 116 1.21 -5.34 2.37
C GLU A 116 2.23 -4.38 2.99
N HIS A 117 2.13 -4.13 4.30
CA HIS A 117 3.06 -3.23 4.99
C HIS A 117 4.52 -3.69 4.90
N ARG A 118 4.77 -5.00 4.92
CA ARG A 118 6.12 -5.58 4.82
C ARG A 118 6.69 -5.41 3.42
N LEU A 119 5.90 -5.67 2.38
CA LEU A 119 6.33 -5.40 1.01
C LEU A 119 6.62 -3.92 0.83
N HIS A 120 5.69 -3.04 1.25
CA HIS A 120 5.86 -1.60 1.14
C HIS A 120 7.15 -1.11 1.80
N ARG A 121 7.44 -1.56 3.03
CA ARG A 121 8.69 -1.24 3.74
C ARG A 121 9.92 -1.79 3.02
N PHE A 122 9.85 -3.02 2.51
CA PHE A 122 10.95 -3.64 1.77
C PHE A 122 11.28 -2.86 0.49
N LEU A 123 10.27 -2.39 -0.24
CA LEU A 123 10.46 -1.58 -1.44
C LEU A 123 11.06 -0.21 -1.09
N ASN A 124 10.55 0.44 -0.05
CA ASN A 124 11.08 1.73 0.41
C ASN A 124 12.54 1.64 0.90
N ALA A 125 12.93 0.52 1.51
CA ALA A 125 14.31 0.29 1.93
C ALA A 125 15.29 0.14 0.75
N GLN A 126 14.79 -0.08 -0.46
CA GLN A 126 15.62 -0.19 -1.68
C GLN A 126 15.74 1.11 -2.46
N LEU A 127 14.97 2.14 -2.08
CA LEU A 127 14.97 3.42 -2.76
C LEU A 127 16.34 4.10 -2.72
N ARG A 128 16.69 4.74 -3.84
CA ARG A 128 17.93 5.49 -4.04
C ARG A 128 17.63 6.91 -4.50
N VAL A 129 18.58 7.81 -4.27
CA VAL A 129 18.52 9.17 -4.80
C VAL A 129 18.35 9.11 -6.32
N GLY A 130 17.40 9.88 -6.86
CA GLY A 130 17.03 9.87 -8.27
C GLY A 130 15.86 8.94 -8.62
N ASP A 131 15.50 8.00 -7.73
CA ASP A 131 14.37 7.11 -7.99
C ASP A 131 13.05 7.87 -8.10
N ARG A 132 12.18 7.34 -8.95
CA ARG A 132 10.84 7.86 -9.17
C ARG A 132 9.88 7.28 -8.12
N VAL A 133 9.08 8.15 -7.53
CA VAL A 133 8.13 7.81 -6.45
C VAL A 133 6.78 8.45 -6.71
N VAL A 134 5.74 7.89 -6.08
CA VAL A 134 4.39 8.43 -6.05
C VAL A 134 3.98 8.65 -4.60
N ASP A 135 3.48 9.83 -4.28
CA ASP A 135 2.74 10.08 -3.05
C ASP A 135 1.30 9.59 -3.23
N THR A 136 0.94 8.50 -2.57
CA THR A 136 -0.39 7.89 -2.73
C THR A 136 -1.51 8.66 -2.07
N TYR A 137 -1.22 9.52 -1.09
CA TYR A 137 -2.26 10.35 -0.47
C TYR A 137 -2.69 11.49 -1.39
N ARG A 138 -1.75 12.01 -2.18
CA ARG A 138 -1.97 13.17 -3.04
C ARG A 138 -1.98 12.83 -4.53
N GLY A 139 -1.62 11.61 -4.91
CA GLY A 139 -1.51 11.15 -6.29
C GLY A 139 -0.35 11.78 -7.06
N ARG A 140 0.64 12.39 -6.38
CA ARG A 140 1.70 13.19 -7.02
C ARG A 140 2.92 12.35 -7.34
N ARG A 141 3.52 12.58 -8.51
CA ARG A 141 4.79 11.96 -8.90
C ARG A 141 5.98 12.84 -8.55
N GLY A 142 7.06 12.23 -8.11
CA GLY A 142 8.28 12.95 -7.77
C GLY A 142 9.54 12.12 -7.93
N THR A 143 10.65 12.79 -7.68
CA THR A 143 12.01 12.24 -7.67
C THR A 143 12.53 12.27 -6.24
N LEU A 144 13.01 11.14 -5.73
CA LEU A 144 13.61 11.06 -4.41
C LEU A 144 14.95 11.80 -4.40
N LEU A 145 15.11 12.73 -3.45
CA LEU A 145 16.35 13.49 -3.23
C LEU A 145 17.15 12.93 -2.05
N ASP A 146 16.47 12.47 -1.00
CA ASP A 146 17.10 11.87 0.18
C ASP A 146 16.20 10.77 0.79
N PRO A 147 16.62 9.50 0.78
CA PRO A 147 15.87 8.39 1.37
C PRO A 147 15.94 8.32 2.90
N SER A 148 16.88 9.03 3.55
CA SER A 148 17.07 8.97 5.02
C SER A 148 17.58 10.31 5.59
N PRO A 149 16.83 11.42 5.41
CA PRO A 149 17.13 12.69 6.08
C PRO A 149 17.11 12.54 7.61
N PRO A 150 17.68 13.53 8.34
CA PRO A 150 17.60 13.57 9.80
C PRO A 150 16.16 13.41 10.31
N PRO A 151 15.96 12.75 11.46
CA PRO A 151 14.63 12.54 12.02
C PRO A 151 13.95 13.87 12.30
N LEU A 152 12.67 13.97 11.94
CA LEU A 152 11.86 15.15 12.18
C LEU A 152 10.80 14.87 13.26
N PRO A 153 10.50 15.84 14.13
CA PRO A 153 9.39 15.71 15.06
C PRO A 153 8.11 15.49 14.25
N HIS A 154 7.33 14.47 14.63
CA HIS A 154 6.03 14.12 14.03
C HIS A 154 6.04 13.42 12.65
N ILE A 155 7.20 13.19 12.02
CA ILE A 155 7.29 12.43 10.76
C ILE A 155 8.11 11.16 11.00
N SER A 156 7.45 10.01 11.01
CA SER A 156 8.13 8.71 11.04
C SER A 156 8.81 8.43 9.70
N SER A 157 10.09 8.05 9.73
CA SER A 157 10.86 7.70 8.51
C SER A 157 10.72 8.77 7.40
N PRO A 158 11.17 10.01 7.65
CA PRO A 158 11.08 11.07 6.66
C PRO A 158 11.90 10.74 5.41
N MET A 159 11.44 11.22 4.26
CA MET A 159 12.13 11.17 2.96
C MET A 159 11.96 12.52 2.26
N ILE A 160 12.99 13.00 1.55
CA ILE A 160 12.92 14.26 0.79
C ILE A 160 12.64 13.95 -0.67
N VAL A 161 11.56 14.49 -1.21
CA VAL A 161 11.10 14.26 -2.59
C VAL A 161 10.91 15.58 -3.31
N ARG A 162 11.38 15.66 -4.56
CA ARG A 162 11.03 16.74 -5.49
C ARG A 162 9.87 16.31 -6.37
N PHE A 163 8.69 16.92 -6.20
CA PHE A 163 7.53 16.63 -7.04
C PHE A 163 7.60 17.35 -8.39
N ASP A 164 7.05 16.71 -9.42
CA ASP A 164 7.03 17.27 -10.78
C ASP A 164 6.04 18.41 -10.92
N GLU A 165 4.87 18.26 -10.30
CA GLU A 165 3.84 19.28 -10.30
C GLU A 165 4.24 20.42 -9.34
N PRO A 166 4.22 21.68 -9.81
CA PRO A 166 4.64 22.80 -8.99
C PRO A 166 3.64 23.14 -7.86
N TYR A 167 2.38 22.66 -7.92
CA TYR A 167 1.32 23.08 -6.99
C TYR A 167 0.07 22.20 -7.06
N VAL A 168 -0.55 21.93 -5.90
CA VAL A 168 -1.96 21.53 -5.77
C VAL A 168 -2.70 22.59 -4.94
N PRO A 169 -3.89 23.07 -5.35
CA PRO A 169 -4.71 23.97 -4.54
C PRO A 169 -4.96 23.43 -3.13
N GLY A 170 -4.55 24.19 -2.11
CA GLY A 170 -4.66 23.80 -0.69
C GLY A 170 -3.35 23.31 -0.06
N ASP A 171 -2.27 23.17 -0.83
CA ASP A 171 -0.97 22.77 -0.29
C ASP A 171 -0.34 23.88 0.58
N PRO A 172 0.09 23.58 1.82
CA PRO A 172 0.84 24.55 2.60
C PRO A 172 2.20 24.83 1.94
N GLN A 173 2.68 26.08 2.06
CA GLN A 173 3.81 26.61 1.29
C GLN A 173 5.12 25.80 1.41
N TRP A 174 5.28 24.98 2.45
CA TRP A 174 6.43 24.11 2.65
C TRP A 174 6.47 22.89 1.71
N LEU A 175 5.39 22.60 0.95
CA LEU A 175 5.35 21.56 -0.08
C LEU A 175 5.77 22.03 -1.49
N LYS A 176 6.31 23.25 -1.62
CA LYS A 176 6.73 23.81 -2.91
C LYS A 176 7.97 23.11 -3.44
N GLY A 177 7.82 22.39 -4.56
CA GLY A 177 8.92 21.76 -5.30
C GLY A 177 9.53 20.57 -4.58
N THR A 178 10.19 20.81 -3.45
CA THR A 178 10.78 19.79 -2.57
C THR A 178 9.97 19.67 -1.29
N SER A 179 9.73 18.45 -0.82
CA SER A 179 8.92 18.21 0.36
C SER A 179 9.50 17.07 1.18
N THR A 180 9.36 17.16 2.50
CA THR A 180 9.65 16.03 3.38
C THR A 180 8.37 15.29 3.69
N ILE A 181 8.33 13.99 3.35
CA ILE A 181 7.14 13.14 3.47
C ILE A 181 7.51 11.85 4.20
N SER A 182 6.56 11.27 4.91
CA SER A 182 6.72 9.95 5.51
C SER A 182 6.88 8.88 4.43
N ALA A 183 7.86 7.99 4.57
CA ALA A 183 8.00 6.82 3.72
C ALA A 183 6.70 6.00 3.59
N ILE A 184 5.83 6.04 4.60
CA ILE A 184 4.52 5.35 4.61
C ILE A 184 3.62 5.83 3.45
N GLY A 185 3.69 7.11 3.07
CA GLY A 185 2.89 7.66 1.98
C GLY A 185 3.54 7.55 0.61
N LEU A 186 4.78 7.07 0.52
CA LEU A 186 5.54 7.03 -0.73
C LEU A 186 5.58 5.61 -1.28
N TYR A 187 5.26 5.49 -2.57
CA TYR A 187 5.35 4.25 -3.32
C TYR A 187 6.46 4.36 -4.36
N PRO A 188 7.46 3.47 -4.33
CA PRO A 188 8.44 3.35 -5.41
C PRO A 188 7.74 3.00 -6.71
N THR A 189 8.09 3.68 -7.80
CA THR A 189 7.54 3.30 -9.11
C THR A 189 8.24 2.08 -9.68
N LEU A 190 9.44 1.72 -9.22
CA LEU A 190 10.19 0.53 -9.66
C LEU A 190 10.33 0.40 -11.19
N GLY A 191 10.44 1.53 -11.90
CA GLY A 191 10.49 1.54 -13.37
C GLY A 191 9.15 1.20 -14.04
N LEU A 192 8.04 1.20 -13.30
CA LEU A 192 6.69 1.02 -13.83
C LEU A 192 6.14 2.27 -14.52
N LEU A 193 6.76 3.44 -14.31
CA LEU A 193 6.40 4.75 -14.87
C LEU A 193 7.56 5.36 -15.65
#